data_AF-A0A1W9X6M3-F1
#
_entry.id   AF-A0A1W9X6M3-F1
#
_cell.length_a   1.000
_cell.length_b   1.000
_cell.length_c   1.000
_cell.angle_alpha   90.00
_cell.angle_beta   90.00
_cell.angle_gamma   90.00
#
_symmetry.space_group_name_H-M   'P 1'
#
loop_
_entity.id
_entity.type
_entity.pdbx_description
1 polymer ?
#
loop_
_entity_poly.entity_id
_entity_poly.type
_entity_poly.pdbx_seq_one_letter_code
_entity_poly.pdbx_strand_id
1 'polypeptide(L)'
;MAVLTTARLMELSCVNKATGKRVGVITSRVGPWGSWREGASCQGKTVLYATAMSFEPHKKDSDDTATNSVRFKCTDGKTIQAFGSMPWGRWSQYQTCPNKKIVGLKFRTAICGIQTRIEAKQGKGDDTALNGANYACCVYKQY
;
A
#
# COMPACT_ATOMS: atom_id res chain seq x y z
N MET A 1 -5.52 27.12 -4.46
CA MET A 1 -5.27 26.02 -3.50
C MET A 1 -5.19 24.72 -4.29
N ALA A 2 -4.03 24.09 -4.39
CA ALA A 2 -3.88 22.77 -5.02
C ALA A 2 -4.14 21.70 -3.95
N VAL A 3 -5.33 21.12 -3.96
CA VAL A 3 -5.62 19.92 -3.18
C VAL A 3 -4.91 18.78 -3.90
N LEU A 4 -3.96 18.12 -3.23
CA LEU A 4 -3.44 16.84 -3.72
C LEU A 4 -4.56 15.82 -3.53
N THR A 5 -5.33 15.58 -4.59
CA THR A 5 -6.56 14.79 -4.58
C THR A 5 -6.28 13.29 -4.54
N THR A 6 -5.10 12.81 -4.94
CA THR A 6 -4.88 11.39 -5.19
C THR A 6 -3.44 10.92 -4.89
N ALA A 7 -3.27 9.71 -4.37
CA ALA A 7 -1.98 9.02 -4.39
C ALA A 7 -1.65 8.66 -5.86
N ARG A 8 -0.44 8.95 -6.33
CA ARG A 8 -0.03 8.73 -7.74
C ARG A 8 1.17 7.78 -7.88
N LEU A 9 1.74 7.41 -6.73
CA LEU A 9 2.88 6.52 -6.59
C LEU A 9 2.77 5.81 -5.23
N MET A 10 3.29 4.58 -5.18
CA MET A 10 3.57 3.88 -3.94
C MET A 10 4.95 3.21 -4.03
N GLU A 11 5.77 3.43 -3.01
CA GLU A 11 7.06 2.77 -2.81
C GLU A 11 7.02 1.95 -1.52
N LEU A 12 7.60 0.75 -1.56
CA LEU A 12 7.81 -0.05 -0.36
C LEU A 12 9.31 -0.13 -0.06
N SER A 13 9.69 0.15 1.18
CA SER A 13 11.05 -0.12 1.66
C SER A 13 11.20 -1.58 2.07
N CYS A 14 12.19 -2.26 1.51
CA CYS A 14 12.53 -3.63 1.84
C CYS A 14 13.52 -3.68 2.99
N VAL A 15 13.33 -4.61 3.93
CA VAL A 15 14.23 -4.84 5.06
C VAL A 15 14.79 -6.26 5.03
N ASN A 16 16.05 -6.40 5.43
CA ASN A 16 16.61 -7.70 5.73
C ASN A 16 15.93 -8.26 6.98
N LYS A 17 15.33 -9.43 6.88
CA LYS A 17 14.57 -10.04 7.98
C LYS A 17 15.43 -10.34 9.23
N ALA A 18 16.70 -10.70 9.05
CA ALA A 18 17.57 -11.06 10.18
C ALA A 18 18.02 -9.83 10.96
N THR A 19 18.35 -8.74 10.26
CA THR A 19 18.94 -7.54 10.87
C THR A 19 17.94 -6.40 11.07
N GLY A 20 16.82 -6.39 10.35
CA GLY A 20 15.88 -5.26 10.27
C GLY A 20 16.40 -4.09 9.44
N LYS A 21 17.61 -4.18 8.87
CA LYS A 21 18.23 -3.10 8.11
C LYS A 21 17.54 -2.95 6.74
N ARG A 22 17.29 -1.71 6.32
CA ARG A 22 16.81 -1.40 4.97
C ARG A 22 17.82 -1.88 3.93
N VAL A 23 17.34 -2.65 2.94
CA VAL A 23 18.17 -3.23 1.87
C VAL A 23 17.84 -2.68 0.49
N GLY A 24 16.70 -2.01 0.34
CA GLY A 24 16.31 -1.45 -0.94
C GLY A 24 14.89 -0.91 -0.93
N VAL A 25 14.44 -0.53 -2.11
CA VAL A 25 13.07 -0.09 -2.38
C VAL A 25 12.53 -0.80 -3.59
N ILE A 26 11.22 -0.96 -3.62
CA ILE A 26 10.49 -1.43 -4.79
C ILE A 26 9.36 -0.46 -5.11
N THR A 27 9.18 -0.22 -6.39
CA THR A 27 8.06 0.50 -7.00
C THR A 27 7.49 -0.35 -8.12
N SER A 28 6.28 0.00 -8.56
CA SER A 28 5.68 -0.56 -9.78
C SER A 28 5.53 0.59 -10.79
N ARG A 29 4.33 0.82 -11.33
CA ARG A 29 4.08 1.98 -12.17
C ARG A 29 3.99 3.25 -11.32
N VAL A 30 4.72 4.27 -11.77
CA VAL A 30 4.83 5.60 -11.14
C VAL A 30 4.18 6.63 -12.05
N GLY A 31 3.32 7.49 -11.49
CA GLY A 31 2.81 8.66 -12.22
C GLY A 31 3.92 9.70 -12.48
N PRO A 32 3.84 10.47 -13.58
CA PRO A 32 4.89 11.42 -13.97
C PRO A 32 4.92 12.71 -13.13
N TRP A 33 3.95 12.94 -12.25
CA TRP A 33 3.78 14.19 -11.51
C TRP A 33 3.53 13.94 -10.01
N GLY A 34 3.95 14.89 -9.17
CA GLY A 34 3.77 14.88 -7.71
C GLY A 34 5.10 14.91 -6.96
N SER A 35 5.02 15.14 -5.65
CA SER A 35 6.18 15.09 -4.75
C SER A 35 6.09 13.89 -3.82
N TRP A 36 7.25 13.32 -3.49
CA TRP A 36 7.37 12.31 -2.45
C TRP A 36 6.93 12.89 -1.11
N ARG A 37 6.13 12.12 -0.37
CA ARG A 37 5.77 12.42 1.01
C ARG A 37 6.49 11.46 1.95
N GLU A 38 6.58 11.86 3.22
CA GLU A 38 7.16 11.00 4.24
C GLU A 38 6.41 9.66 4.31
N GLY A 39 7.18 8.58 4.22
CA GLY A 39 6.66 7.23 4.32
C GLY A 39 6.39 6.84 5.76
N ALA A 40 5.62 5.76 5.94
CA ALA A 40 5.45 5.13 7.24
C ALA A 40 6.14 3.76 7.24
N SER A 41 6.75 3.39 8.37
CA SER A 41 7.48 2.12 8.51
C SER A 41 7.08 1.37 9.77
N CYS A 42 7.06 0.04 9.65
CA CYS A 42 6.99 -0.85 10.79
C CYS A 42 8.27 -0.74 11.64
N GLN A 43 8.14 -0.87 12.95
CA GLN A 43 9.26 -0.68 13.88
C GLN A 43 10.08 -1.98 14.06
N GLY A 44 11.39 -1.83 14.27
CA GLY A 44 12.29 -2.96 14.51
C GLY A 44 12.35 -3.96 13.35
N LYS A 45 12.18 -5.26 13.65
CA LYS A 45 12.22 -6.36 12.66
C LYS A 45 10.84 -6.78 12.14
N THR A 46 9.82 -5.95 12.35
CA THR A 46 8.44 -6.26 11.99
C THR A 46 8.18 -5.87 10.54
N VAL A 47 7.28 -6.60 9.87
CA VAL A 47 7.02 -6.44 8.43
C VAL A 47 5.53 -6.27 8.15
N LEU A 48 5.20 -5.73 6.98
CA LEU A 48 3.82 -5.51 6.56
C LEU A 48 3.17 -6.86 6.20
N TYR A 49 1.98 -7.15 6.72
CA TYR A 49 1.25 -8.38 6.39
C TYR A 49 -0.19 -8.15 5.95
N ALA A 50 -0.73 -6.95 6.14
CA ALA A 50 -2.05 -6.58 5.66
C ALA A 50 -2.09 -5.13 5.20
N THR A 51 -3.05 -4.80 4.34
CA THR A 51 -3.23 -3.47 3.77
C THR A 51 -4.72 -3.12 3.65
N ALA A 52 -5.04 -1.84 3.77
CA ALA A 52 -6.35 -1.28 3.45
C ALA A 52 -6.14 0.06 2.75
N MET A 53 -7.01 0.39 1.80
CA MET A 53 -6.94 1.62 1.00
C MET A 53 -8.22 2.42 1.19
N SER A 54 -8.12 3.75 1.21
CA SER A 54 -9.29 4.63 1.25
C SER A 54 -9.58 5.20 -0.14
N PHE A 55 -10.86 5.22 -0.48
CA PHE A 55 -11.39 5.71 -1.75
C PHE A 55 -12.51 6.70 -1.51
N GLU A 56 -12.74 7.63 -2.42
CA GLU A 56 -13.92 8.49 -2.37
C GLU A 56 -15.19 7.70 -2.76
N PRO A 57 -16.33 7.90 -2.07
CA PRO A 57 -17.57 7.25 -2.45
C PRO A 57 -18.07 7.82 -3.79
N HIS A 58 -18.34 6.94 -4.76
CA HIS A 58 -18.92 7.30 -6.06
C HIS A 58 -20.13 8.24 -5.94
N LYS A 59 -20.08 9.39 -6.61
CA LYS A 59 -21.27 10.16 -6.99
C LYS A 59 -21.63 9.77 -8.43
N LYS A 60 -22.93 9.69 -8.73
CA LYS A 60 -23.48 9.11 -9.98
C LYS A 60 -22.97 9.72 -11.30
N ASP A 61 -22.28 10.86 -11.26
CA ASP A 61 -21.82 11.60 -12.44
C ASP A 61 -20.35 12.07 -12.34
N SER A 62 -19.50 11.42 -11.53
CA SER A 62 -18.10 11.84 -11.34
C SER A 62 -17.13 10.66 -11.28
N ASP A 63 -16.07 10.71 -12.11
CA ASP A 63 -14.96 9.75 -12.15
C ASP A 63 -14.04 9.92 -10.93
N ASP A 64 -14.49 9.51 -9.76
CA ASP A 64 -13.73 9.68 -8.52
C ASP A 64 -13.34 8.32 -7.92
N THR A 65 -12.34 7.65 -8.51
CA THR A 65 -11.85 6.33 -8.01
C THR A 65 -10.37 6.34 -7.63
N ALA A 66 -9.90 7.47 -7.13
CA ALA A 66 -8.52 7.61 -6.70
C ALA A 66 -8.32 7.25 -5.22
N THR A 67 -7.14 6.70 -4.92
CA THR A 67 -6.76 6.36 -3.54
C THR A 67 -6.35 7.61 -2.77
N ASN A 68 -6.99 7.88 -1.63
CA ASN A 68 -6.63 9.02 -0.77
C ASN A 68 -5.56 8.67 0.26
N SER A 69 -5.57 7.44 0.78
CA SER A 69 -4.61 6.97 1.80
C SER A 69 -4.48 5.45 1.81
N VAL A 70 -3.38 4.96 2.39
CA VAL A 70 -3.13 3.52 2.55
C VAL A 70 -2.72 3.23 3.99
N ARG A 71 -3.34 2.21 4.58
CA ARG A 71 -2.96 1.65 5.88
C ARG A 71 -2.32 0.30 5.70
N PHE A 72 -1.35 -0.01 6.54
CA PHE A 72 -0.75 -1.33 6.64
C PHE A 72 -0.76 -1.83 8.08
N LYS A 73 -0.90 -3.14 8.26
CA LYS A 73 -0.65 -3.79 9.55
C LYS A 73 0.73 -4.42 9.56
N CYS A 74 1.44 -4.19 10.64
CA CYS A 74 2.74 -4.77 10.97
C CYS A 74 2.56 -6.09 11.73
N THR A 75 3.49 -7.02 11.60
CA THR A 75 3.42 -8.35 12.25
C THR A 75 3.39 -8.32 13.79
N ASP A 76 3.66 -7.16 14.42
CA ASP A 76 3.49 -6.92 15.87
C ASP A 76 2.08 -6.43 16.25
N GLY A 77 1.16 -6.36 15.28
CA GLY A 77 -0.21 -5.89 15.48
C GLY A 77 -0.40 -4.38 15.31
N LYS A 78 0.67 -3.60 15.18
CA LYS A 78 0.55 -2.14 14.97
C LYS A 78 0.04 -1.83 13.58
N THR A 79 -0.67 -0.71 13.46
CA THR A 79 -1.11 -0.17 12.16
C THR A 79 -0.31 1.08 11.87
N ILE A 80 0.21 1.16 10.65
CA ILE A 80 0.85 2.36 10.11
C ILE A 80 -0.02 2.90 8.98
N GLN A 81 -0.04 4.22 8.83
CA GLN A 81 -0.75 4.88 7.74
C GLN A 81 0.27 5.67 6.92
N ALA A 82 0.32 5.36 5.63
CA ALA A 82 1.03 6.17 4.66
C ALA A 82 0.03 7.21 4.09
N PHE A 83 0.52 8.44 3.93
CA PHE A 83 -0.23 9.62 3.51
C PHE A 83 -1.17 10.20 4.58
N GLY A 84 -1.25 11.55 4.56
CA GLY A 84 -1.91 12.36 5.57
C GLY A 84 -3.32 11.88 5.90
N SER A 85 -3.69 12.01 7.17
CA SER A 85 -5.01 11.65 7.68
C SER A 85 -6.08 12.56 7.07
N MET A 86 -6.44 12.33 5.80
CA MET A 86 -7.61 12.95 5.20
C MET A 86 -8.83 12.40 5.96
N PRO A 87 -9.64 13.24 6.61
CA PRO A 87 -10.80 12.78 7.38
C PRO A 87 -11.93 12.21 6.53
N TRP A 88 -11.78 12.16 5.19
CA TRP A 88 -12.79 11.69 4.25
C TRP A 88 -12.31 10.50 3.41
N GLY A 89 -13.30 9.72 2.93
CA GLY A 89 -13.09 8.49 2.16
C GLY A 89 -13.57 7.24 2.91
N ARG A 90 -14.02 6.23 2.17
CA ARG A 90 -14.41 4.93 2.73
C ARG A 90 -13.21 3.99 2.67
N TRP A 91 -12.82 3.46 3.82
CA TRP A 91 -11.79 2.43 3.90
C TRP A 91 -12.30 1.10 3.40
N SER A 92 -11.48 0.41 2.59
CA SER A 92 -11.68 -1.00 2.29
C SER A 92 -11.52 -1.86 3.55
N GLN A 93 -12.02 -3.09 3.48
CA GLN A 93 -11.60 -4.12 4.43
C GLN A 93 -10.10 -4.40 4.27
N TYR A 94 -9.45 -4.81 5.36
CA TYR A 94 -8.05 -5.23 5.32
C TYR A 94 -7.90 -6.49 4.48
N GLN A 95 -7.05 -6.40 3.46
CA GLN A 95 -6.55 -7.55 2.71
C GLN A 95 -5.30 -8.06 3.42
N THR A 96 -5.29 -9.34 3.78
CA THR A 96 -4.26 -9.94 4.63
C THR A 96 -3.53 -11.04 3.86
N CYS A 97 -2.20 -11.06 3.94
CA CYS A 97 -1.41 -12.13 3.37
C CYS A 97 -1.74 -13.48 4.06
N PRO A 98 -2.05 -14.54 3.29
CA PRO A 98 -2.49 -15.80 3.86
C PRO A 98 -1.32 -16.58 4.48
N ASN A 99 -1.52 -17.17 5.65
CA ASN A 99 -0.58 -18.16 6.19
C ASN A 99 -0.55 -19.40 5.27
N LYS A 100 0.61 -20.03 5.13
CA LYS A 100 0.78 -21.26 4.34
C LYS A 100 1.05 -22.46 5.26
N LYS A 101 0.61 -23.64 4.85
CA LYS A 101 0.94 -24.91 5.50
C LYS A 101 1.52 -25.85 4.46
N ILE A 102 2.71 -26.39 4.71
CA ILE A 102 3.40 -27.32 3.81
C ILE A 102 3.90 -28.47 4.66
N VAL A 103 3.40 -29.69 4.42
CA VAL A 103 3.85 -30.94 5.06
C VAL A 103 4.15 -30.78 6.57
N GLY A 104 3.10 -30.50 7.36
CA GLY A 104 3.23 -30.35 8.83
C GLY A 104 3.83 -29.02 9.30
N LEU A 105 4.48 -28.25 8.44
CA LEU A 105 5.08 -26.95 8.77
C LEU A 105 4.08 -25.81 8.51
N LYS A 106 4.08 -24.80 9.38
CA LYS A 106 3.28 -23.59 9.21
C LYS A 106 4.16 -22.39 8.92
N PHE A 107 3.72 -21.54 8.01
CA PHE A 107 4.45 -20.36 7.57
C PHE A 107 3.55 -19.14 7.63
N ARG A 108 4.04 -18.11 8.30
CA ARG A 108 3.50 -16.76 8.16
C ARG A 108 4.06 -16.12 6.91
N THR A 109 3.22 -15.36 6.23
CA THR A 109 3.61 -14.60 5.05
C THR A 109 3.53 -13.10 5.32
N ALA A 110 4.22 -12.33 4.48
CA ALA A 110 4.29 -10.88 4.53
C ALA A 110 4.35 -10.32 3.10
N ILE A 111 4.05 -9.03 2.96
CA ILE A 111 4.12 -8.31 1.70
C ILE A 111 5.59 -8.23 1.26
N CYS A 112 5.86 -8.67 0.02
CA CYS A 112 7.20 -8.70 -0.58
C CYS A 112 7.25 -8.10 -1.98
N GLY A 113 6.09 -7.70 -2.53
CA GLY A 113 6.00 -7.16 -3.88
C GLY A 113 4.74 -6.30 -4.02
N ILE A 114 4.76 -5.43 -5.03
CA ILE A 114 3.72 -4.45 -5.30
C ILE A 114 3.48 -4.38 -6.81
N GLN A 115 2.21 -4.27 -7.19
CA GLN A 115 1.79 -3.91 -8.54
C GLN A 115 0.72 -2.84 -8.44
N THR A 116 1.02 -1.63 -8.90
CA THR A 116 0.11 -0.49 -8.85
C THR A 116 -0.74 -0.42 -10.11
N ARG A 117 -2.02 -0.09 -9.95
CA ARG A 117 -2.92 0.29 -11.04
C ARG A 117 -3.00 1.81 -11.07
N ILE A 118 -2.34 2.40 -12.07
CA ILE A 118 -2.37 3.84 -12.32
C ILE A 118 -3.28 4.09 -13.53
N GLU A 119 -4.21 5.02 -13.41
CA GLU A 119 -5.05 5.44 -14.54
C GLU A 119 -4.24 6.13 -15.64
N ALA A 120 -4.61 5.86 -16.89
CA ALA A 120 -4.05 6.56 -18.04
C ALA A 120 -4.69 7.95 -18.16
N LYS A 121 -3.95 8.89 -18.78
CA LYS A 121 -4.45 10.23 -19.09
C LYS A 121 -5.68 10.13 -19.99
N GLN A 122 -6.85 10.59 -19.53
CA GLN A 122 -8.10 10.56 -20.30
C GLN A 122 -8.60 11.95 -20.73
N GLY A 123 -7.96 13.05 -20.34
CA GLY A 123 -8.21 14.38 -20.93
C GLY A 123 -8.52 15.46 -19.89
N LYS A 124 -9.79 15.83 -19.70
CA LYS A 124 -10.16 16.80 -18.66
C LYS A 124 -10.62 16.04 -17.41
N GLY A 125 -9.78 15.99 -16.37
CA GLY A 125 -10.06 15.30 -15.12
C GLY A 125 -8.80 15.00 -14.32
N ASP A 126 -8.90 14.19 -13.25
CA ASP A 126 -7.78 13.73 -12.43
C ASP A 126 -6.93 12.68 -13.18
N ASP A 127 -6.26 13.16 -14.24
CA ASP A 127 -5.43 12.34 -15.09
C ASP A 127 -4.22 11.84 -14.29
N THR A 128 -4.12 10.54 -14.10
CA THR A 128 -3.01 9.81 -13.46
C THR A 128 -3.07 9.69 -11.93
N ALA A 129 -4.09 8.99 -11.43
CA ALA A 129 -4.25 8.59 -10.03
C ALA A 129 -4.00 7.08 -9.81
N LEU A 130 -3.60 6.70 -8.59
CA LEU A 130 -3.54 5.32 -8.11
C LEU A 130 -4.96 4.85 -7.77
N ASN A 131 -5.45 3.88 -8.53
CA ASN A 131 -6.83 3.38 -8.39
C ASN A 131 -6.88 1.97 -7.80
N GLY A 132 -5.70 1.40 -7.50
CA GLY A 132 -5.60 0.14 -6.80
C GLY A 132 -4.16 -0.36 -6.73
N ALA A 133 -3.94 -1.33 -5.87
CA ALA A 133 -2.67 -2.03 -5.77
C ALA A 133 -2.88 -3.51 -5.42
N ASN A 134 -2.17 -4.37 -6.14
CA ASN A 134 -1.97 -5.76 -5.75
C ASN A 134 -0.66 -5.88 -4.96
N TYR A 135 -0.64 -6.80 -4.01
CA TYR A 135 0.52 -7.07 -3.17
C TYR A 135 0.88 -8.55 -3.26
N ALA A 136 2.16 -8.84 -3.50
CA ALA A 136 2.68 -10.20 -3.47
C ALA A 136 2.97 -10.60 -2.02
N CYS A 137 2.63 -11.83 -1.65
CA CYS A 137 2.84 -12.40 -0.33
C CYS A 137 3.89 -13.52 -0.36
N CYS A 138 5.00 -13.32 0.36
CA CYS A 138 6.10 -14.27 0.47
C CYS A 138 6.20 -14.83 1.89
N VAL A 139 6.80 -16.02 2.04
CA VAL A 139 7.08 -16.60 3.37
C VAL A 139 8.01 -15.68 4.14
N TYR A 140 7.58 -15.29 5.34
CA TYR A 140 8.38 -14.45 6.24
C TYR A 140 8.80 -15.21 7.48
N LYS A 141 8.05 -16.19 8.00
CA LYS A 141 8.47 -16.94 9.21
C LYS A 141 7.86 -18.33 9.24
N GLN A 142 8.66 -19.36 9.51
CA GLN A 142 8.19 -20.70 9.86
C GLN A 142 7.92 -20.80 11.38
N TYR A 143 6.92 -21.57 11.76
CA TYR A 143 6.56 -21.87 13.15
C TYR A 143 5.89 -23.24 13.28
#